data_AF-A0A8S2UDR8-F1
#
_entry.id   AF-A0A8S2UDR8-F1
#
_cell.length_a   1.000
_cell.length_b   1.000
_cell.length_c   1.000
_cell.angle_alpha   90.00
_cell.angle_beta   90.00
_cell.angle_gamma   90.00
#
_symmetry.space_group_name_H-M   'P 1'
#
loop_
_entity.id
_entity.type
_entity.pdbx_description
1 polymer ?
#
loop_
_entity_poly.entity_id
_entity_poly.type
_entity_poly.pdbx_seq_one_letter_code
_entity_poly.pdbx_strand_id
1 'polypeptide(L)'
;MNFSLFTGNEKLFPSFDIPSGERYGIITKETLHPITLVIHADGAALVRSTKSALWPCFSAIVELPPPVREYQSNILTLGLWVSTIKPNVN
;
A
#
# COMPACT_ATOMS: atom_id res chain seq x y z
N MET A 1 -0.29 13.97 -9.50
CA MET A 1 -1.51 13.39 -8.91
C MET A 1 -2.60 14.44 -8.94
N ASN A 2 -3.76 14.12 -9.51
CA ASN A 2 -4.88 15.06 -9.60
C ASN A 2 -5.77 14.86 -8.35
N PHE A 3 -5.71 15.81 -7.41
CA PHE A 3 -6.41 15.71 -6.11
C PHE A 3 -7.94 15.88 -6.23
N SER A 4 -8.47 16.13 -7.43
CA SER A 4 -9.91 16.23 -7.70
C SER A 4 -10.68 14.91 -7.52
N LEU A 5 -9.99 13.78 -7.34
CA LEU A 5 -10.61 12.48 -7.06
C LEU A 5 -11.13 12.35 -5.62
N PHE A 6 -10.60 13.13 -4.68
CA PHE A 6 -10.93 13.05 -3.26
C PHE A 6 -12.17 13.87 -2.88
N THR A 7 -12.64 14.76 -3.75
CA THR A 7 -13.75 15.67 -3.47
C THR A 7 -15.02 15.19 -4.20
N GLY A 8 -15.94 14.58 -3.45
CA GLY A 8 -17.33 14.37 -3.89
C GLY A 8 -17.73 12.94 -4.32
N ASN A 9 -16.92 11.91 -4.05
CA ASN A 9 -17.24 10.53 -4.47
C ASN A 9 -17.34 9.57 -3.26
N GLU A 10 -18.40 9.72 -2.46
CA GLU A 10 -18.67 8.92 -1.25
C GLU A 10 -18.69 7.41 -1.50
N LYS A 11 -18.98 6.98 -2.73
CA LYS A 11 -18.94 5.56 -3.14
C LYS A 11 -17.54 4.98 -3.17
N LEU A 12 -16.54 5.80 -3.46
CA LEU A 12 -15.13 5.40 -3.49
C LEU A 12 -14.47 5.62 -2.13
N PHE A 13 -14.94 6.57 -1.31
CA PHE A 13 -14.37 6.90 -0.02
C PHE A 13 -15.41 6.72 1.10
N PRO A 14 -15.67 5.47 1.54
CA PRO A 14 -16.59 5.23 2.64
C PRO A 14 -16.04 5.85 3.94
N SER A 15 -16.92 6.45 4.73
CA SER A 15 -16.60 7.19 5.96
C SER A 15 -15.93 6.36 7.07
N PHE A 16 -15.82 5.05 6.89
CA PHE A 16 -15.19 4.12 7.82
C PHE A 16 -13.76 3.71 7.42
N ASP A 17 -13.28 4.06 6.23
CA ASP A 17 -12.06 3.43 5.69
C ASP A 17 -10.75 3.87 6.35
N ILE A 18 -10.78 5.00 7.07
CA ILE A 18 -9.69 5.41 7.94
C ILE A 18 -10.18 5.30 9.38
N PRO A 19 -9.92 4.17 10.07
CA PRO A 19 -10.32 3.97 11.48
C PRO A 19 -9.82 5.08 12.41
N SER A 20 -8.77 5.79 11.99
CA SER A 20 -8.12 6.90 12.69
C SER A 20 -8.23 8.23 11.93
N GLY A 21 -9.27 8.46 11.14
CA GLY A 21 -9.39 9.63 10.25
C GLY A 21 -9.17 10.97 10.95
N GLU A 22 -9.66 11.10 12.20
CA GLU A 22 -9.42 12.29 13.03
C GLU A 22 -7.94 12.52 13.36
N ARG A 23 -7.20 11.45 13.71
CA ARG A 23 -5.75 11.54 13.98
C ARG A 23 -4.98 11.88 12.72
N TYR A 24 -5.39 11.31 11.58
CA TYR A 24 -4.80 11.60 10.28
C TYR A 24 -4.98 13.08 9.92
N GLY A 25 -6.19 13.62 10.13
CA GLY A 25 -6.51 15.04 9.93
C GLY A 25 -5.66 15.99 10.81
N ILE A 26 -5.35 15.60 12.05
CA ILE A 26 -4.49 16.35 12.96
C ILE A 26 -3.04 16.39 12.44
N ILE A 27 -2.50 15.25 11.99
CA ILE A 27 -1.14 15.15 11.47
C ILE A 27 -0.98 15.94 10.16
N THR A 28 -1.97 15.89 9.27
CA THR A 28 -1.95 16.63 7.99
C THR A 28 -2.12 18.15 8.10
N LYS A 29 -2.46 18.70 9.29
CA LYS A 29 -2.48 20.15 9.52
C LYS A 29 -1.08 20.72 9.70
N GLU A 30 -0.14 19.90 10.12
CA GLU A 30 1.28 20.23 9.99
C GLU A 30 1.65 20.12 8.50
N THR A 31 2.51 20.99 7.99
CA THR A 31 2.83 21.15 6.55
C THR A 31 3.50 19.93 5.89
N LEU A 32 3.46 18.78 6.55
CA LEU A 32 4.02 17.52 6.13
C LEU A 32 2.86 16.56 5.82
N HIS A 33 2.81 16.07 4.58
CA HIS A 33 1.85 15.05 4.17
C HIS A 33 2.54 13.68 4.23
N PRO A 34 2.49 12.97 5.38
CA PRO A 34 3.07 11.63 5.44
C PRO A 34 2.33 10.71 4.47
N ILE A 35 3.09 9.85 3.79
CA ILE A 35 2.55 8.80 2.92
C ILE A 35 2.82 7.48 3.62
N THR A 36 1.76 6.76 3.97
CA THR A 36 1.87 5.45 4.62
C THR A 36 1.80 4.36 3.56
N LEU A 37 2.80 3.48 3.58
CA LEU A 37 2.88 2.34 2.69
C LEU A 37 2.68 1.06 3.48
N VAL A 38 1.70 0.25 3.09
CA VAL A 38 1.59 -1.12 3.60
C VAL A 38 2.37 -2.02 2.67
N ILE A 39 3.34 -2.74 3.24
CA ILE A 39 4.21 -3.64 2.50
C ILE A 39 3.60 -5.04 2.53
N HIS A 40 3.45 -5.61 1.35
CA HIS A 40 2.97 -6.97 1.16
C HIS A 40 3.99 -7.76 0.35
N ALA A 41 4.39 -8.91 0.90
CA ALA A 41 5.08 -9.95 0.15
C ALA A 41 4.15 -11.17 0.03
N ASP A 42 2.90 -10.91 -0.35
CA ASP A 42 1.86 -11.92 -0.45
C ASP A 42 1.90 -12.64 -1.82
N GLY A 43 1.59 -13.92 -1.78
CA GLY A 43 1.54 -14.83 -2.92
C GLY A 43 2.68 -15.83 -2.90
N ALA A 44 3.24 -16.04 -4.08
CA ALA A 44 4.29 -16.99 -4.36
C ALA A 44 5.60 -16.27 -4.73
N ALA A 45 6.73 -16.97 -4.57
CA ALA A 45 7.97 -16.51 -5.14
C ALA A 45 7.84 -16.38 -6.67
N LEU A 46 8.28 -15.25 -7.23
CA LEU A 46 8.37 -15.03 -8.68
C LEU A 46 9.26 -16.06 -9.36
N VAL A 47 10.37 -16.40 -8.70
CA VAL A 47 11.33 -17.41 -9.13
C VAL A 47 11.66 -18.28 -7.94
N ARG A 48 11.57 -19.59 -8.10
CA ARG A 48 11.96 -20.57 -7.08
C ARG A 48 13.01 -21.52 -7.66
N SER A 49 14.19 -21.51 -7.06
CA SER A 49 15.25 -22.48 -7.29
C SER A 49 15.43 -23.36 -6.05
N THR A 50 16.20 -24.45 -6.18
CA THR A 50 16.57 -25.31 -5.05
C THR A 50 17.41 -24.59 -4.00
N LYS A 51 18.11 -23.51 -4.38
CA LYS A 51 19.02 -22.75 -3.50
C LYS A 51 18.53 -21.35 -3.11
N SER A 52 17.50 -20.83 -3.76
CA SER A 52 17.02 -19.46 -3.53
C SER A 52 15.60 -19.27 -4.04
N ALA A 53 14.86 -18.36 -3.42
CA ALA A 53 13.59 -17.88 -3.91
C ALA A 53 13.63 -16.35 -4.04
N LEU A 54 12.97 -15.84 -5.08
CA LEU A 54 12.82 -14.42 -5.35
C LEU A 54 11.39 -14.02 -4.99
N TRP A 55 11.24 -13.18 -3.97
CA TRP A 55 9.94 -12.71 -3.53
C TRP A 55 9.77 -11.24 -3.91
N PRO A 56 8.73 -10.86 -4.66
CA PRO A 56 8.43 -9.46 -4.85
C PRO A 56 7.92 -8.84 -3.56
N CYS A 57 8.45 -7.67 -3.22
CA CYS A 57 7.93 -6.82 -2.17
C CYS A 57 7.10 -5.71 -2.84
N PHE A 58 5.78 -5.82 -2.70
CA PHE A 58 4.84 -4.82 -3.17
C PHE A 58 4.45 -3.89 -2.02
N SER A 59 3.99 -2.69 -2.35
CA SER A 59 3.32 -1.84 -1.38
C SER A 59 2.11 -1.14 -1.96
N ALA A 60 1.16 -0.86 -1.08
CA ALA A 60 -0.04 -0.10 -1.38
C ALA A 60 -0.08 1.15 -0.51
N ILE A 61 -0.57 2.26 -1.08
CA ILE A 61 -0.74 3.54 -0.40
C ILE A 61 -2.01 3.49 0.43
N VAL A 62 -1.91 3.71 1.74
CA VAL A 62 -3.06 3.59 2.67
C VAL A 62 -4.08 4.70 2.46
N GLU A 63 -3.61 5.87 2.04
CA GLU A 63 -4.44 7.05 1.83
C GLU A 63 -5.35 6.91 0.60
N LEU A 64 -5.11 5.90 -0.24
CA LEU A 64 -6.04 5.52 -1.30
C LEU A 64 -7.15 4.63 -0.73
N PRO A 65 -8.40 4.83 -1.15
CA PRO A 65 -9.51 4.03 -0.67
C PRO A 65 -9.44 2.61 -1.26
N PRO A 66 -10.13 1.60 -0.68
CA PRO A 66 -9.91 0.20 -1.00
C PRO A 66 -10.10 -0.14 -2.47
N PRO A 67 -11.20 0.29 -3.16
CA PRO A 67 -11.40 -0.07 -4.55
C PRO A 67 -10.36 0.56 -5.48
N VAL A 68 -9.70 1.65 -5.06
CA VAL A 68 -8.66 2.32 -5.84
C VAL A 68 -7.27 1.80 -5.48
N ARG A 69 -7.04 1.49 -4.20
CA ARG A 69 -5.79 0.97 -3.64
C ARG A 69 -5.42 -0.39 -4.23
N GLU A 70 -6.43 -1.22 -4.53
CA GLU A 70 -6.24 -2.56 -5.08
C GLU A 70 -6.01 -2.57 -6.61
N TYR A 71 -6.17 -1.43 -7.30
CA TYR A 71 -5.82 -1.38 -8.73
C TYR A 71 -4.33 -1.61 -8.93
N GLN A 72 -3.98 -2.48 -9.87
CA GLN A 72 -2.59 -2.81 -10.20
C GLN A 72 -1.74 -1.57 -10.53
N SER A 73 -2.35 -0.52 -11.11
CA SER A 73 -1.68 0.76 -11.40
C SER A 73 -1.24 1.53 -10.16
N ASN A 74 -1.82 1.24 -9.00
CA ASN A 74 -1.57 1.91 -7.72
C ASN A 74 -0.75 1.04 -6.75
N ILE A 75 -0.38 -0.17 -7.17
CA ILE A 75 0.55 -1.04 -6.44
C ILE A 75 1.98 -0.67 -6.83
N LEU A 76 2.78 -0.30 -5.84
CA LEU A 76 4.19 0.01 -6.03
C LEU A 76 5.04 -1.26 -5.87
N THR A 77 6.03 -1.43 -6.74
CA THR A 77 7.05 -2.47 -6.55
C THR A 77 8.22 -1.84 -5.80
N LEU A 78 8.42 -2.22 -4.55
CA LEU A 78 9.50 -1.68 -3.71
C LEU A 78 10.84 -2.36 -3.99
N GLY A 79 10.82 -3.66 -4.25
CA GLY A 79 12.04 -4.42 -4.51
C GLY A 79 11.82 -5.92 -4.61
N LEU A 80 12.94 -6.62 -4.73
CA LEU A 80 13.00 -8.07 -4.81
C LEU A 80 13.80 -8.61 -3.63
N TRP A 81 13.18 -9.49 -2.86
CA TRP A 81 13.82 -10.19 -1.75
C TRP A 81 14.35 -11.55 -2.22
N VAL A 82 15.67 -11.68 -2.28
CA VAL A 82 16.34 -12.93 -2.68
C VAL A 82 16.72 -13.71 -1.42
N SER A 83 15.97 -14.76 -1.10
CA SER A 83 16.29 -15.64 0.02
C SER A 83 15.64 -17.00 -0.15
N THR A 84 16.15 -18.03 0.51
CA THR A 84 15.46 -19.32 0.64
C THR A 84 14.18 -19.22 1.48
N ILE A 85 14.06 -18.17 2.29
CA ILE A 85 12.97 -17.96 3.25
C ILE A 85 12.06 -16.83 2.75
N LYS A 86 10.75 -17.01 2.93
CA LYS A 86 9.75 -15.97 2.64
C LYS A 86 10.03 -14.73 3.51
N PRO A 87 10.06 -13.51 2.95
CA PRO A 87 10.21 -12.29 3.74
C PRO A 87 9.08 -12.20 4.78
N ASN A 88 9.45 -11.96 6.03
CA ASN A 88 8.50 -11.64 7.08
C ASN A 88 8.28 -10.13 7.08
N VAL A 89 7.06 -9.71 6.74
CA VAL A 89 6.66 -8.30 6.62
C VAL A 89 5.89 -7.79 7.85
N ASN A 90 5.75 -8.63 8.90
CA ASN A 90 5.12 -8.27 10.19
C ASN A 90 6.09 -7.60 11.16
#